data_AF-A0AAI8CKR5-F1
#
_entry.id   AF-A0AAI8CKR5-F1
#
_cell.length_a   1.000
_cell.length_b   1.000
_cell.length_c   1.000
_cell.angle_alpha   90.00
_cell.angle_beta   90.00
_cell.angle_gamma   90.00
#
_symmetry.space_group_name_H-M   'P 1'
#
loop_
_entity.id
_entity.type
_entity.pdbx_description
1 polymer ?
#
loop_
_entity_poly.entity_id
_entity_poly.type
_entity_poly.pdbx_seq_one_letter_code
_entity_poly.pdbx_strand_id
1 'polypeptide(L)'
;MYAGIEMLITLVLFVPVIIFIGTVGYELQVEDFSLIAEAVTRLLPVPQSLSDVYFELRAFGAYRFLNVGPFYLKFNLGQISFLFSENTFQFALLPRVGGTLEFYNLRISANYINKTFVGGFYLRF
;
A
#
# COMPACT_ATOMS: atom_id res chain seq x y z
N MET A 1 -5.96 12.28 -7.36
CA MET A 1 -5.21 11.82 -6.15
C MET A 1 -6.12 10.85 -5.39
N TYR A 2 -5.66 10.24 -4.30
CA TYR A 2 -6.54 9.49 -3.40
C TYR A 2 -6.01 9.47 -1.97
N ALA A 3 -6.90 9.22 -1.02
CA ALA A 3 -6.57 8.95 0.37
C ALA A 3 -7.38 7.77 0.89
N GLY A 4 -6.83 7.04 1.85
CA GLY A 4 -7.45 5.82 2.36
C GLY A 4 -6.84 5.32 3.65
N ILE A 5 -7.38 4.20 4.09
CA ILE A 5 -6.91 3.47 5.27
C ILE A 5 -6.52 2.06 4.82
N GLU A 6 -5.38 1.58 5.29
CA GLU A 6 -4.91 0.23 5.07
C GLU A 6 -4.71 -0.51 6.38
N MET A 7 -4.90 -1.81 6.29
CA MET A 7 -4.61 -2.78 7.32
C MET A 7 -3.41 -3.61 6.86
N LEU A 8 -2.37 -3.65 7.69
CA LEU A 8 -1.27 -4.58 7.56
C LEU A 8 -1.47 -5.70 8.56
N ILE A 9 -1.38 -6.94 8.09
CA ILE A 9 -1.46 -8.15 8.90
C ILE A 9 -0.17 -8.93 8.68
N THR A 10 0.60 -9.10 9.75
CA THR A 10 1.83 -9.88 9.76
C THR A 10 1.81 -10.92 10.88
N LEU A 11 2.60 -12.00 10.74
CA LEU A 11 2.71 -13.05 11.76
C LEU A 11 4.06 -12.94 12.46
N VAL A 12 4.04 -12.68 13.77
CA VAL A 12 5.23 -12.67 14.64
C VAL A 12 5.09 -13.81 15.63
N LEU A 13 5.94 -14.84 15.55
CA LEU A 13 5.88 -16.03 16.42
C LEU A 13 4.47 -16.67 16.46
N PHE A 14 3.82 -16.79 15.30
CA PHE A 14 2.44 -17.28 15.14
C PHE A 14 1.33 -16.39 15.74
N VAL A 15 1.67 -15.22 16.27
CA VAL A 15 0.71 -14.22 16.73
C VAL A 15 0.43 -13.22 15.60
N PRO A 16 -0.83 -13.04 15.16
CA PRO A 16 -1.17 -12.02 14.18
C PRO A 16 -1.02 -10.63 14.80
N VAL A 17 -0.21 -9.79 14.16
CA VAL A 17 -0.07 -8.38 14.49
C VAL A 17 -0.81 -7.58 13.40
N ILE A 18 -1.76 -6.74 13.83
CA ILE A 18 -2.58 -5.92 12.94
C ILE A 18 -2.19 -4.45 13.16
N ILE A 19 -1.86 -3.76 12.07
CA ILE A 19 -1.48 -2.34 12.08
C ILE A 19 -2.38 -1.59 11.11
N PHE A 20 -2.89 -0.44 11.55
CA PHE A 20 -3.66 0.47 10.70
C PHE A 20 -2.79 1.66 10.28
N ILE A 21 -2.74 1.91 8.98
CA ILE A 21 -2.04 3.05 8.39
C ILE A 21 -3.00 3.91 7.57
N GLY A 22 -2.73 5.21 7.56
CA GLY A 22 -3.35 6.16 6.66
C GLY A 22 -2.44 6.31 5.46
N THR A 23 -3.05 6.37 4.28
CA THR A 23 -2.34 6.47 3.01
C THR A 23 -2.88 7.63 2.22
N VAL A 24 -1.97 8.41 1.64
CA VAL A 24 -2.27 9.38 0.60
C VAL A 24 -1.43 9.04 -0.61
N GLY A 25 -2.05 8.99 -1.78
CA GLY A 25 -1.38 8.56 -2.99
C GLY A 25 -1.74 9.37 -4.22
N TYR A 26 -0.83 9.31 -5.18
CA TYR A 26 -1.01 9.80 -6.53
C TYR A 26 -0.74 8.66 -7.50
N GLU A 27 -1.60 8.54 -8.51
CA GLU A 27 -1.42 7.59 -9.60
C GLU A 27 -1.25 8.37 -10.90
N LEU A 28 -0.16 8.08 -11.60
CA LEU A 28 0.05 8.48 -12.98
C LEU A 28 -0.23 7.28 -13.87
N GLN A 29 -1.25 7.40 -14.73
CA GLN A 29 -1.60 6.35 -15.67
C GLN A 29 -1.05 6.65 -17.07
N VAL A 30 -0.36 5.67 -17.66
CA VAL A 30 0.13 5.68 -19.04
C VAL A 30 -0.37 4.40 -19.71
N GLU A 31 -1.37 4.55 -20.57
CA GLU A 31 -2.09 3.42 -21.18
C GLU A 31 -2.63 2.44 -20.11
N ASP A 32 -2.19 1.18 -20.16
CA ASP A 32 -2.56 0.14 -19.20
C ASP A 32 -1.58 0.04 -18.03
N PHE A 33 -0.48 0.77 -18.05
CA PHE A 33 0.44 0.84 -16.92
C PHE A 33 0.12 2.03 -16.01
N SER A 34 0.28 1.84 -14.71
CA SER A 34 0.09 2.87 -13.69
C SER A 34 1.32 2.92 -12.79
N LEU A 35 1.92 4.11 -12.67
CA LEU A 35 2.92 4.40 -11.67
C LEU A 35 2.23 5.03 -10.47
N ILE A 36 2.40 4.42 -9.30
CA ILE A 36 1.73 4.84 -8.07
C ILE A 36 2.80 5.26 -7.07
N ALA A 37 2.63 6.46 -6.51
CA ALA A 37 3.44 7.00 -5.43
C ALA A 37 2.54 7.27 -4.21
N GLU A 38 2.92 6.75 -3.06
CA GLU A 38 2.15 6.84 -1.82
C GLU A 38 3.04 7.29 -0.66
N ALA A 39 2.45 8.10 0.21
CA ALA A 39 2.96 8.39 1.53
C ALA A 39 2.04 7.72 2.55
N VAL A 40 2.62 6.93 3.44
CA VAL A 40 1.88 6.21 4.47
C VAL A 40 2.39 6.56 5.86
N THR A 41 1.46 6.68 6.79
CA THR A 41 1.74 6.96 8.20
C THR A 41 0.86 6.11 9.09
N ARG A 42 1.33 5.80 10.29
CA ARG A 42 0.53 5.04 11.25
C ARG A 42 -0.62 5.87 11.82
N LEU A 43 -1.77 5.24 11.96
CA LEU A 43 -2.94 5.87 12.61
C LEU A 43 -3.01 5.58 14.10
N LEU A 44 -2.45 4.45 14.55
CA LEU A 44 -2.48 4.03 15.95
C LEU A 44 -1.06 3.82 16.48
N PRO A 45 -0.77 4.25 17.72
CA PRO A 45 0.47 3.92 18.40
C PRO A 45 0.51 2.42 18.72
N VAL A 46 1.59 1.74 18.33
CA VAL A 46 1.89 0.35 18.68
C VAL A 46 2.91 0.40 19.83
N PRO A 47 2.94 -0.58 20.76
CA PRO A 47 3.99 -0.63 21.77
C PRO A 47 5.39 -0.46 21.16
N GLN A 48 6.26 0.36 21.79
CA GLN A 48 7.61 0.69 21.31
C GLN A 48 8.44 -0.55 20.92
N SER A 49 8.16 -1.71 21.50
CA SER A 49 8.81 -2.98 21.19
C SER A 49 8.48 -3.57 19.81
N LEU A 50 7.50 -3.03 19.09
CA LEU A 50 6.95 -3.65 17.88
C LEU A 50 7.19 -2.88 16.57
N SER A 51 7.69 -1.64 16.59
CA SER A 51 8.41 -0.97 15.47
C SER A 51 8.48 0.55 15.61
N ASP A 52 9.65 1.12 15.31
CA ASP A 52 9.94 2.58 15.27
C ASP A 52 9.54 3.29 13.95
N VAL A 53 8.94 2.57 12.99
CA VAL A 53 8.60 3.13 11.67
C VAL A 53 7.34 4.00 11.77
N TYR A 54 7.53 5.32 11.73
CA TYR A 54 6.44 6.30 11.78
C TYR A 54 5.88 6.64 10.40
N PHE A 55 6.75 6.64 9.38
CA PHE A 55 6.43 7.13 8.03
C PHE A 55 7.15 6.31 6.96
N GLU A 56 6.44 6.00 5.88
CA GLU A 56 7.00 5.31 4.71
C GLU A 56 6.55 6.03 3.42
N LEU A 57 7.49 6.23 2.50
CA LEU A 57 7.20 6.57 1.12
C LEU A 57 7.35 5.32 0.27
N ARG A 58 6.36 5.04 -0.58
CA ARG A 58 6.39 3.87 -1.44
C ARG A 58 6.02 4.21 -2.88
N ALA A 59 6.72 3.59 -3.82
CA ALA A 59 6.44 3.68 -5.24
C ALA A 59 6.31 2.28 -5.85
N PHE A 60 5.32 2.06 -6.69
CA PHE A 60 5.07 0.76 -7.33
C PHE A 60 4.36 0.90 -8.66
N GLY A 61 4.50 -0.16 -9.47
CA GLY A 61 3.78 -0.30 -10.72
C GLY A 61 2.47 -1.04 -10.51
N ALA A 62 1.49 -0.75 -11.35
CA ALA A 62 0.30 -1.57 -11.50
C ALA A 62 -0.07 -1.70 -12.97
N TYR A 63 -0.48 -2.90 -13.40
CA TYR A 63 -0.92 -3.16 -14.76
C TYR A 63 -2.44 -3.38 -14.79
N ARG A 64 -3.16 -2.53 -15.51
CA ARG A 64 -4.59 -2.68 -15.73
C ARG A 64 -4.83 -3.74 -16.80
N PHE A 65 -5.48 -4.82 -16.42
CA PHE A 65 -5.76 -5.92 -17.34
C PHE A 65 -7.25 -6.12 -17.62
N LEU A 66 -8.14 -5.46 -16.87
CA LEU A 66 -9.58 -5.47 -17.13
C LEU A 66 -10.15 -4.05 -17.02
N ASN A 67 -10.95 -3.68 -18.01
CA ASN A 67 -11.71 -2.44 -18.05
C ASN A 67 -13.12 -2.74 -18.57
N VAL A 68 -14.12 -2.69 -17.69
CA VAL A 68 -15.53 -2.93 -18.03
C VAL A 68 -16.38 -1.85 -17.38
N GLY A 69 -16.74 -0.84 -18.17
CA GLY A 69 -17.57 0.27 -17.70
C GLY A 69 -16.91 1.04 -16.54
N PRO A 70 -17.58 1.18 -15.37
CA PRO A 70 -17.01 1.86 -14.22
C PRO A 70 -15.98 1.02 -13.44
N PHE A 71 -15.73 -0.24 -13.85
CA PHE A 71 -14.88 -1.19 -13.14
C PHE A 71 -13.51 -1.35 -13.80
N TYR A 72 -12.46 -1.22 -12.98
CA TYR A 72 -11.08 -1.48 -13.39
C TYR A 72 -10.41 -2.48 -12.45
N LEU A 73 -9.71 -3.47 -13.02
CA LEU A 73 -8.83 -4.36 -12.27
C LEU A 73 -7.38 -4.10 -12.65
N LYS A 74 -6.54 -3.93 -11.63
CA LYS A 74 -5.10 -3.74 -11.76
C LYS A 74 -4.36 -4.81 -10.98
N PHE A 75 -3.26 -5.28 -11.55
CA PHE A 75 -2.30 -6.15 -10.89
C PHE A 75 -1.15 -5.30 -10.38
N ASN A 76 -0.94 -5.28 -9.07
CA ASN A 76 0.11 -4.47 -8.44
C ASN A 76 1.43 -5.25 -8.42
N LEU A 77 2.51 -4.58 -8.82
CA LEU A 77 3.79 -5.19 -9.13
C LEU A 77 4.96 -4.40 -8.55
N GLY A 78 5.72 -5.10 -7.70
CA GLY A 78 6.94 -4.55 -7.09
C GLY A 78 6.64 -3.39 -6.13
N GLN A 79 7.60 -3.04 -5.30
CA GLN A 79 7.53 -1.86 -4.45
C GLN A 79 8.93 -1.38 -4.13
N ILE A 80 9.14 -0.09 -4.29
CA ILE A 80 10.26 0.64 -3.72
C ILE A 80 9.72 1.29 -2.45
N SER A 81 10.42 1.10 -1.34
CA SER A 81 10.04 1.63 -0.04
C SER A 81 11.20 2.42 0.58
N PHE A 82 10.87 3.59 1.10
CA PHE A 82 11.75 4.45 1.88
C PHE A 82 11.13 4.63 3.26
N LEU A 83 11.71 3.98 4.26
CA LEU A 83 11.20 4.00 5.63
C LEU A 83 11.99 5.01 6.47
N PHE A 84 11.24 5.85 7.19
CA PHE A 84 11.79 6.83 8.11
C PHE A 84 11.39 6.46 9.54
N SER A 85 12.39 6.22 10.36
CA SER A 85 12.24 5.68 11.71
C SER A 85 13.24 6.37 12.64
N GLU A 86 12.78 7.32 13.45
CA GLU A 86 13.53 8.17 14.39
C GLU A 86 14.86 8.76 13.86
N ASN A 87 15.92 7.95 13.71
CA ASN A 87 17.23 8.35 13.18
C ASN A 87 17.76 7.46 12.04
N THR A 88 16.92 6.57 11.50
CA THR A 88 17.28 5.62 10.45
C THR A 88 16.46 5.85 9.20
N PHE A 89 17.16 5.96 8.09
CA PHE A 89 16.61 5.89 6.75
C PHE A 89 16.91 4.53 6.17
N GLN A 90 15.88 3.81 5.75
CA GLN A 90 16.02 2.50 5.13
C GLN A 90 15.41 2.49 3.74
N PHE A 91 16.15 1.93 2.80
CA PHE A 91 15.70 1.67 1.44
C PHE A 91 15.46 0.18 1.26
N ALA A 92 14.30 -0.18 0.71
CA ALA A 92 13.97 -1.56 0.40
C ALA A 92 13.31 -1.70 -0.97
N LEU A 93 13.75 -2.71 -1.72
CA LEU A 93 13.05 -3.23 -2.88
C LEU A 93 12.28 -4.47 -2.44
N LEU A 94 10.96 -4.37 -2.44
CA LEU A 94 10.07 -5.40 -1.93
C LEU A 94 9.28 -6.02 -3.09
N PRO A 95 9.28 -7.36 -3.24
CA PRO A 95 8.34 -8.01 -4.13
C PRO A 95 6.93 -7.78 -3.57
N ARG A 96 6.11 -7.12 -4.38
CA ARG A 96 4.68 -6.90 -4.13
C ARG A 96 3.90 -7.65 -5.19
N VAL A 97 2.93 -8.42 -4.74
CA VAL A 97 1.97 -9.10 -5.61
C VAL A 97 0.58 -8.86 -5.03
N GLY A 98 -0.34 -8.39 -5.85
CA GLY A 98 -1.68 -8.09 -5.38
C GLY A 98 -2.60 -7.57 -6.47
N GLY A 99 -3.81 -7.26 -6.07
CA GLY A 99 -4.84 -6.71 -6.93
C GLY A 99 -5.38 -5.40 -6.39
N THR A 100 -5.77 -4.52 -7.31
CA THR A 100 -6.57 -3.35 -7.01
C THR A 100 -7.84 -3.40 -7.85
N LEU A 101 -8.99 -3.34 -7.18
CA LEU A 101 -10.29 -3.12 -7.79
C LEU A 101 -10.63 -1.64 -7.66
N GLU A 102 -11.06 -1.03 -8.75
CA GLU A 102 -11.52 0.35 -8.77
C GLU A 102 -12.94 0.40 -9.33
N PHE A 103 -13.80 1.14 -8.66
CA PHE A 103 -15.18 1.37 -9.06
C PHE A 103 -15.59 2.78 -8.68
N TYR A 104 -15.88 3.60 -9.68
CA TYR A 104 -16.05 5.05 -9.52
C TYR A 104 -14.85 5.67 -8.78
N ASN A 105 -15.10 6.28 -7.62
CA ASN A 105 -14.09 6.91 -6.78
C ASN A 105 -13.54 5.95 -5.71
N LEU A 106 -14.08 4.74 -5.59
CA LEU A 106 -13.61 3.76 -4.62
C LEU A 106 -12.50 2.91 -5.22
N ARG A 107 -11.41 2.79 -4.48
CA ARG A 107 -10.32 1.84 -4.73
C ARG A 107 -10.26 0.86 -3.57
N ILE A 108 -10.16 -0.42 -3.88
CA ILE A 108 -9.97 -1.50 -2.92
C ILE A 108 -8.71 -2.24 -3.34
N SER A 109 -7.74 -2.37 -2.45
CA SER A 109 -6.50 -3.11 -2.76
C SER A 109 -6.29 -4.25 -1.78
N ALA A 110 -5.73 -5.35 -2.26
CA ALA A 110 -5.21 -6.43 -1.44
C ALA A 110 -3.87 -6.90 -2.02
N ASN A 111 -2.84 -6.90 -1.19
CA ASN A 111 -1.47 -7.18 -1.58
C ASN A 111 -0.80 -8.09 -0.57
N TYR A 112 0.19 -8.84 -1.04
CA TYR A 112 1.12 -9.59 -0.23
C TYR A 112 2.53 -9.06 -0.47
N ILE A 113 3.21 -8.67 0.61
CA ILE A 113 4.51 -8.00 0.58
C ILE A 113 5.34 -8.52 1.75
N ASN A 114 6.48 -9.15 1.47
CA ASN A 114 7.43 -9.61 2.50
C ASN A 114 6.76 -10.29 3.72
N LYS A 115 5.96 -11.33 3.48
CA LYS A 115 5.19 -12.07 4.52
C LYS A 115 4.11 -11.29 5.25
N THR A 116 3.77 -10.10 4.77
CA THR A 116 2.72 -9.25 5.32
C THR A 116 1.59 -9.12 4.30
N PHE A 117 0.36 -9.32 4.72
CA PHE A 117 -0.82 -8.96 3.94
C PHE A 117 -1.13 -7.49 4.16
N VAL A 118 -1.29 -6.73 3.08
CA VAL A 118 -1.60 -5.30 3.11
C VAL A 118 -2.82 -5.05 2.24
N GLY A 119 -3.90 -4.59 2.84
CA GLY A 119 -5.13 -4.31 2.13
C GLY A 119 -5.84 -3.07 2.66
N GLY A 120 -6.64 -2.42 1.83
CA GLY A 120 -7.21 -1.12 2.21
C GLY A 120 -8.27 -0.61 1.25
N PHE A 121 -8.95 0.43 1.72
CA PHE A 121 -9.95 1.18 0.99
C PHE A 121 -9.48 2.61 0.82
N TYR A 122 -9.64 3.15 -0.38
CA TYR A 122 -9.23 4.50 -0.73
C TYR A 122 -10.30 5.21 -1.54
N LEU A 123 -10.41 6.51 -1.33
CA LEU A 123 -11.29 7.40 -2.07
C LEU A 123 -10.46 8.28 -2.98
N ARG A 124 -10.81 8.28 -4.26
CA ARG A 124 -10.26 9.15 -5.30
C ARG A 124 -10.99 10.49 -5.33
N PHE A 125 -10.23 11.52 -5.63
CA PHE A 125 -10.66 12.90 -5.82
C PHE A 125 -9.77 13.60 -6.84
#